data_AF-A0A915U1M9-F1
#
_entry.id   AF-A0A915U1M9-F1
#
_cell.length_a   1.000
_cell.length_b   1.000
_cell.length_c   1.000
_cell.angle_alpha   90.00
_cell.angle_beta   90.00
_cell.angle_gamma   90.00
#
_symmetry.space_group_name_H-M   'P 1'
#
loop_
_entity.id
_entity.type
_entity.pdbx_description
1 polymer ?
#
loop_
_entity_poly.entity_id
_entity_poly.type
_entity_poly.pdbx_seq_one_letter_code
_entity_poly.pdbx_strand_id
1 'polypeptide(L)'
;MAIAKEKEEEGEKLFLPGRKNPVILPPHSPALLYLMRIRDESHRFGITFHRRLRNAHTLHSVLDEIPGIGPARKKLLLETFGSYRRLCQATPDELAALPGIGPVLAAILHSRLQDNRNTE
;
A
#
# COMPACT_ATOMS: atom_id res chain seq x y z
N MET A 1 14.60 -8.83 20.43
CA MET A 1 15.30 -9.66 19.41
C MET A 1 15.22 -8.90 18.10
N ALA A 2 16.36 -8.61 17.48
CA ALA A 2 16.41 -7.94 16.19
C ALA A 2 17.30 -8.74 15.24
N ILE A 3 16.89 -8.81 13.98
CA ILE A 3 17.60 -9.50 12.89
C ILE A 3 17.89 -8.42 11.84
N ALA A 4 19.17 -8.19 11.56
CA ALA A 4 19.60 -7.21 10.57
C ALA A 4 19.55 -7.83 9.16
N LYS A 5 19.33 -6.99 8.13
CA LYS A 5 19.35 -7.41 6.72
C LYS A 5 20.80 -7.63 6.25
N GLU A 6 20.99 -8.62 5.38
CA GLU A 6 22.28 -9.02 4.77
C GLU A 6 23.16 -7.85 4.30
N LYS A 7 24.44 -7.92 4.67
CA LYS A 7 25.56 -7.62 3.78
C LYS A 7 26.06 -8.98 3.26
N GLU A 8 26.14 -9.13 1.94
CA GLU A 8 26.40 -10.39 1.21
C GLU A 8 27.59 -11.23 1.69
N GLU A 9 28.53 -10.66 2.45
CA GLU A 9 29.73 -11.34 2.93
C GLU A 9 29.63 -11.89 4.38
N GLU A 10 28.62 -11.53 5.18
CA GLU A 10 28.65 -11.78 6.64
C GLU A 10 27.53 -12.65 7.23
N GLY A 11 26.52 -13.02 6.42
CA GLY A 11 25.39 -13.86 6.86
C GLY A 11 24.44 -13.21 7.89
N GLU A 12 23.41 -13.96 8.30
CA GLU A 12 22.38 -13.52 9.25
C GLU A 12 22.90 -13.42 10.69
N LYS A 13 22.79 -12.23 11.29
CA LYS A 13 23.27 -11.93 12.65
C LYS A 13 22.08 -11.74 13.61
N LEU A 14 22.01 -12.56 14.66
CA LEU A 14 20.99 -12.45 15.70
C LEU A 14 21.51 -11.65 16.89
N PHE A 15 20.81 -10.57 17.27
CA PHE A 15 21.16 -9.76 18.44
C PHE A 15 20.18 -10.01 19.59
N LEU A 16 20.75 -10.42 20.73
CA LEU A 16 20.02 -10.63 21.98
C LEU A 16 20.00 -9.34 22.81
N PRO A 17 18.87 -8.99 23.46
CA PRO A 17 18.83 -7.87 24.40
C PRO A 17 19.91 -8.00 25.47
N GLY A 18 20.64 -6.93 25.75
CA GLY A 18 21.71 -6.91 26.76
C GLY A 18 23.04 -7.52 26.32
N ARG A 19 23.17 -8.00 25.07
CA ARG A 19 24.40 -8.56 24.53
C ARG A 19 24.84 -7.81 23.26
N LYS A 20 26.07 -7.31 23.25
CA LYS A 20 26.65 -6.61 22.08
C LYS A 20 27.06 -7.58 20.97
N ASN A 21 27.56 -8.76 21.32
CA ASN A 21 28.05 -9.73 20.34
C ASN A 21 26.89 -10.51 19.71
N PRO A 22 26.83 -10.60 18.38
CA PRO A 22 25.78 -11.37 17.70
C PRO A 22 25.94 -12.86 17.96
N VAL A 23 24.83 -13.57 17.92
CA VAL A 23 24.79 -15.03 17.85
C VAL A 23 24.69 -15.41 16.37
N ILE A 24 25.64 -16.22 15.91
CA ILE A 24 25.64 -16.77 14.56
C ILE A 24 25.01 -18.16 14.63
N LEU A 25 23.95 -18.35 13.86
CA LEU A 25 23.28 -19.65 13.74
C LEU A 25 23.75 -20.35 12.46
N PRO A 26 23.76 -21.69 12.42
CA PRO A 26 24.05 -22.42 11.18
C PRO A 26 23.05 -22.03 10.07
N PRO A 27 23.50 -21.84 8.82
CA PRO A 27 22.68 -21.34 7.69
C PRO A 27 21.40 -22.14 7.42
N HIS A 28 21.40 -23.43 7.75
CA HIS A 28 20.28 -24.35 7.53
C HIS A 28 19.58 -24.79 8.83
N SER A 29 19.88 -24.11 9.95
CA SER A 29 19.23 -24.45 11.21
C SER A 29 17.74 -24.06 11.16
N PRO A 30 16.82 -24.92 11.64
CA PRO A 30 15.39 -24.61 11.68
C PRO A 30 15.08 -23.31 12.44
N ALA A 31 15.86 -23.01 13.49
CA ALA A 31 15.73 -21.80 14.28
C ALA A 31 16.01 -20.53 13.47
N LEU A 32 17.08 -20.52 12.65
CA LEU A 32 17.41 -19.38 11.80
C LEU A 32 16.33 -19.15 10.74
N LEU A 33 15.90 -20.21 10.05
CA LEU A 33 14.86 -20.14 9.02
C LEU A 33 13.53 -19.61 9.58
N TYR A 34 13.16 -20.02 10.80
CA TYR A 34 11.98 -19.50 11.47
C TYR A 34 12.07 -18.01 11.78
N LEU A 35 13.22 -17.58 12.30
CA LEU A 35 13.51 -16.18 12.62
C LEU A 35 13.52 -15.30 11.36
N MET A 36 14.12 -15.78 10.27
CA MET A 36 14.09 -15.11 8.96
C MET A 36 12.65 -14.94 8.47
N ARG A 37 11.83 -15.99 8.56
CA ARG A 37 10.42 -15.92 8.14
C ARG A 37 9.63 -14.87 8.93
N ILE A 38 9.85 -14.77 10.25
CA ILE A 38 9.22 -13.73 11.09
C ILE A 38 9.69 -12.33 10.66
N ARG A 39 10.99 -12.15 10.39
CA ARG A 39 11.52 -10.87 9.90
C ARG A 39 10.87 -10.49 8.58
N ASP A 40 10.83 -11.43 7.64
CA ASP A 40 10.33 -11.18 6.29
C ASP A 40 8.83 -10.86 6.33
N GLU A 41 8.07 -11.54 7.19
CA GLU A 41 6.66 -11.25 7.39
C GLU A 41 6.44 -9.87 8.04
N SER A 42 7.29 -9.50 9.01
CA SER A 42 7.26 -8.18 9.64
C SER A 42 7.58 -7.07 8.64
N HIS A 43 8.59 -7.29 7.79
CA HIS A 43 8.98 -6.36 6.74
C HIS A 43 7.89 -6.23 5.66
N ARG A 44 7.34 -7.37 5.20
CA ARG A 44 6.23 -7.45 4.24
C ARG A 44 5.00 -6.73 4.78
N PHE A 45 4.64 -6.94 6.04
CA PHE A 45 3.53 -6.29 6.71
C PHE A 45 3.75 -4.77 6.79
N GLY A 46 4.91 -4.33 7.28
CA GLY A 46 5.23 -2.90 7.39
C GLY A 46 5.17 -2.17 6.05
N ILE A 47 5.81 -2.71 5.01
CA ILE A 47 5.76 -2.15 3.65
C ILE A 47 4.33 -2.12 3.13
N THR A 48 3.59 -3.23 3.27
CA THR A 48 2.24 -3.33 2.73
C THR A 48 1.26 -2.41 3.45
N PHE A 49 1.41 -2.26 4.76
CA PHE A 49 0.60 -1.36 5.58
C PHE A 49 0.86 0.11 5.21
N HIS A 50 2.11 0.54 5.15
CA HIS A 50 2.43 1.93 4.75
C HIS A 50 2.01 2.22 3.31
N ARG A 51 2.14 1.26 2.39
CA ARG A 51 1.64 1.40 1.02
C ARG A 51 0.11 1.57 1.00
N ARG A 52 -0.63 0.79 1.79
CA ARG A 52 -2.09 0.95 1.92
C ARG A 52 -2.46 2.34 2.46
N LEU A 53 -1.78 2.80 3.51
CA LEU A 53 -2.03 4.11 4.11
C LEU A 53 -1.73 5.26 3.13
N ARG A 54 -0.58 5.21 2.45
CA ARG A 54 -0.20 6.19 1.42
C ARG A 54 -1.24 6.25 0.30
N ASN A 55 -1.65 5.10 -0.24
CA ASN A 55 -2.66 5.05 -1.30
C ASN A 55 -4.00 5.65 -0.87
N ALA A 56 -4.39 5.51 0.40
CA ALA A 56 -5.60 6.12 0.94
C ALA A 56 -5.50 7.65 1.05
N HIS A 57 -4.32 8.18 1.35
CA HIS A 57 -4.06 9.63 1.39
C HIS A 57 -4.02 10.24 -0.02
N THR A 58 -3.34 9.62 -0.99
CA THR A 58 -3.33 10.09 -2.39
C THR A 58 -4.75 10.14 -2.96
N LEU A 59 -5.55 9.10 -2.69
CA LEU A 59 -6.98 9.07 -3.01
C LEU A 59 -7.75 10.26 -2.47
N HIS A 60 -7.44 10.66 -1.23
CA HIS A 60 -8.11 11.78 -0.61
C HIS A 60 -7.80 13.07 -1.36
N SER A 61 -6.53 13.34 -1.65
CA SER A 61 -6.09 14.55 -2.36
C SER A 61 -6.71 14.67 -3.76
N VAL A 62 -6.64 13.61 -4.57
CA VAL A 62 -7.10 13.66 -5.97
C VAL A 62 -8.61 13.87 -6.05
N LEU A 63 -9.39 13.24 -5.17
CA LEU A 63 -10.84 13.39 -5.17
C LEU A 63 -11.29 14.76 -4.63
N ASP A 64 -10.49 15.41 -3.77
CA ASP A 64 -10.80 16.74 -3.24
C ASP A 64 -10.57 17.86 -4.28
N GLU A 65 -9.71 17.62 -5.28
CA GLU A 65 -9.44 18.56 -6.36
C GLU A 65 -10.54 18.58 -7.45
N ILE A 66 -11.46 17.62 -7.45
CA ILE A 66 -12.49 17.48 -8.49
C ILE A 66 -13.76 18.27 -8.10
N PRO A 67 -14.14 19.32 -8.85
CA PRO A 67 -15.34 20.07 -8.57
C PRO A 67 -16.59 19.19 -8.72
N GLY A 68 -17.47 19.21 -7.71
CA GLY A 68 -18.69 18.40 -7.68
C GLY A 68 -18.55 17.02 -6.99
N ILE A 69 -17.36 16.68 -6.49
CA ILE A 69 -17.15 15.53 -5.59
C ILE A 69 -17.10 16.03 -4.15
N GLY A 70 -18.21 15.88 -3.43
CA GLY A 70 -18.29 16.15 -2.00
C GLY A 70 -17.93 14.92 -1.14
N PRO A 71 -17.88 15.07 0.20
CA PRO A 71 -17.50 14.00 1.12
C PRO A 71 -18.38 12.75 1.02
N ALA A 72 -19.68 12.91 0.73
CA ALA A 72 -20.61 11.78 0.55
C ALA A 72 -20.28 10.94 -0.69
N ARG A 73 -20.03 11.58 -1.84
CA ARG A 73 -19.67 10.89 -3.10
C ARG A 73 -18.29 10.26 -3.00
N LYS A 74 -17.35 10.93 -2.33
CA LYS A 74 -16.02 10.41 -2.04
C LYS A 74 -16.07 9.13 -1.22
N LYS A 75 -16.84 9.13 -0.12
CA LYS A 75 -17.03 7.94 0.72
C LYS A 75 -17.63 6.79 -0.09
N LEU A 76 -18.64 7.06 -0.90
CA LEU A 76 -19.27 6.08 -1.78
C LEU A 76 -18.26 5.46 -2.78
N LEU A 77 -17.43 6.28 -3.42
CA LEU A 77 -16.37 5.81 -4.34
C LEU A 77 -15.34 4.93 -3.60
N LEU A 78 -14.94 5.34 -2.40
CA LEU A 78 -13.99 4.58 -1.58
C LEU A 78 -14.58 3.26 -1.08
N GLU A 79 -15.85 3.23 -0.69
CA GLU A 79 -16.54 2.01 -0.26
C GLU A 79 -16.75 1.03 -1.41
N THR A 80 -17.07 1.54 -2.61
CA THR A 80 -17.32 0.70 -3.79
C THR A 80 -16.03 0.12 -4.36
N PHE A 81 -15.01 0.94 -4.59
CA PHE A 81 -13.78 0.52 -5.26
C PHE A 81 -12.67 0.08 -4.28
N GLY A 82 -12.72 0.51 -3.02
CA GLY A 82 -11.83 0.09 -1.94
C GLY A 82 -10.38 0.58 -2.03
N SER A 83 -9.88 0.98 -3.20
CA SER A 83 -8.50 1.45 -3.37
C SER A 83 -8.33 2.35 -4.60
N TYR A 84 -7.29 3.20 -4.57
CA TYR A 84 -6.93 4.10 -5.69
C TYR A 84 -6.78 3.34 -6.99
N ARG A 85 -5.98 2.27 -6.92
CA ARG A 85 -5.65 1.45 -8.08
C ARG A 85 -6.90 0.88 -8.75
N ARG A 86 -7.87 0.40 -7.96
CA ARG A 86 -9.13 -0.10 -8.49
C ARG A 86 -9.99 1.02 -9.07
N LEU A 87 -10.03 2.18 -8.41
CA LEU A 87 -10.74 3.35 -8.92
C LEU A 87 -10.16 3.83 -10.27
N CYS A 88 -8.83 3.84 -10.44
CA CYS A 88 -8.17 4.17 -11.71
C CYS A 88 -8.37 3.11 -12.81
N GLN A 89 -8.76 1.89 -12.44
CA GLN A 89 -9.08 0.80 -13.37
C GLN A 89 -10.57 0.76 -13.73
N ALA A 90 -11.41 1.48 -12.98
CA ALA A 90 -12.84 1.52 -13.21
C ALA A 90 -13.16 2.18 -14.55
N THR A 91 -14.16 1.65 -15.23
CA THR A 91 -14.63 2.25 -16.50
C THR A 91 -15.51 3.47 -16.21
N PRO A 92 -15.64 4.42 -17.16
CA PRO A 92 -16.58 5.53 -17.03
C PRO A 92 -18.02 5.07 -16.73
N ASP A 93 -18.44 3.94 -17.29
CA ASP A 93 -19.78 3.38 -17.08
C ASP A 93 -19.97 2.85 -15.64
N GLU A 94 -18.95 2.18 -15.09
CA GLU A 94 -18.95 1.75 -13.69
C GLU A 94 -19.00 2.92 -12.72
N LEU A 95 -18.33 4.02 -13.05
CA LEU A 95 -18.39 5.26 -12.27
C LEU A 95 -19.78 5.90 -12.37
N ALA A 96 -20.38 5.92 -13.56
CA ALA A 96 -21.70 6.51 -13.82
C ALA A 96 -22.86 5.68 -13.22
N ALA A 97 -22.63 4.39 -12.93
CA ALA A 97 -23.61 3.54 -12.27
C ALA A 97 -23.84 3.93 -10.79
N LEU A 98 -22.96 4.75 -10.19
CA LEU A 98 -23.06 5.14 -8.80
C LEU A 98 -24.08 6.27 -8.57
N PRO A 99 -24.86 6.21 -7.47
CA PRO A 99 -25.85 7.23 -7.18
C PRO A 99 -25.21 8.61 -7.03
N GLY A 100 -25.69 9.57 -7.83
CA GLY A 100 -25.19 10.94 -7.84
C GLY A 100 -23.94 11.17 -8.67
N ILE A 101 -23.42 10.16 -9.38
CA ILE A 101 -22.37 10.33 -10.39
C ILE A 101 -23.00 10.15 -11.76
N GLY A 102 -23.39 11.27 -12.38
CA GLY A 102 -23.90 11.25 -13.75
C GLY A 102 -22.80 10.98 -14.78
N PRO A 103 -23.16 10.69 -16.04
CA PRO A 103 -22.20 10.33 -17.10
C PRO A 103 -21.15 11.42 -17.35
N VAL A 104 -21.54 12.69 -17.25
CA VAL A 104 -20.62 13.84 -17.40
C VAL A 104 -19.58 13.86 -16.28
N LEU A 105 -20.01 13.67 -15.02
CA LEU A 105 -19.10 13.65 -13.87
C LEU A 105 -18.20 12.42 -13.89
N ALA A 106 -18.73 11.27 -14.32
CA ALA A 106 -17.97 10.04 -14.48
C ALA A 106 -16.84 10.19 -15.52
N ALA A 107 -17.12 10.82 -16.66
CA ALA A 107 -16.10 11.10 -17.69
C ALA A 107 -15.00 12.04 -17.18
N ILE A 108 -15.37 13.12 -16.48
CA ILE A 108 -14.41 14.06 -15.86
C ILE A 108 -13.54 13.33 -14.82
N LEU A 109 -14.17 12.54 -13.95
CA LEU A 109 -13.50 11.76 -12.92
C LEU A 109 -12.50 10.79 -13.55
N HIS A 110 -12.93 10.01 -14.54
CA HIS A 110 -12.07 9.07 -15.24
C HIS A 110 -10.88 9.78 -15.90
N SER A 111 -11.11 10.89 -16.60
CA SER A 111 -10.04 11.69 -17.23
C SER A 111 -9.00 12.14 -16.20
N ARG A 112 -9.44 12.73 -15.08
CA ARG A 112 -8.56 13.22 -14.02
C ARG A 112 -7.75 12.11 -13.35
N LEU A 113 -8.36 10.95 -13.17
CA LEU A 113 -7.69 9.77 -12.61
C LEU A 113 -6.60 9.22 -13.56
N GLN A 114 -6.77 9.33 -14.88
CA GLN A 114 -5.74 8.92 -15.84
C GLN A 114 -4.60 9.95 -15.94
N ASP A 115 -4.91 11.26 -15.89
CA ASP A 115 -3.90 12.33 -15.93
C ASP A 115 -2.91 12.23 -14.75
N ASN A 116 -3.44 12.00 -13.55
CA ASN A 116 -2.62 11.84 -12.35
C ASN A 116 -1.70 10.61 -12.44
N ARG A 117 -2.15 9.53 -13.10
CA ARG A 117 -1.36 8.30 -13.31
C ARG A 117 -0.13 8.49 -14.20
N ASN A 118 -0.16 9.48 -15.09
CA ASN A 118 0.96 9.78 -15.99
C ASN A 118 2.00 10.73 -15.35
N THR A 119 1.72 11.25 -14.16
CA THR A 119 2.58 12.21 -13.45
C THR A 119 3.47 11.55 -12.39
N GLU A 120 3.29 10.24 -12.13
CA GLU A 120 4.16 9.39 -11.28
C GLU A 120 5.06 8.49 -12.14
#